data_AF-A0A969TZ47-F1
#
_entry.id   AF-A0A969TZ47-F1
#
_cell.length_a   1.000
_cell.length_b   1.000
_cell.length_c   1.000
_cell.angle_alpha   90.00
_cell.angle_beta   90.00
_cell.angle_gamma   90.00
#
_symmetry.space_group_name_H-M   'P 1'
#
loop_
_entity.id
_entity.type
_entity.pdbx_description
1 polymer ?
#
loop_
_entity_poly.entity_id
_entity_poly.type
_entity_poly.pdbx_seq_one_letter_code
_entity_poly.pdbx_strand_id
1 'polypeptide(L)'
;MNLKQLTFSLITFSIALVFGPKAVEAATLTTIVDGISNARGASFGPDGTLYVGEPGIGGDGNCQPSPSTLFQPICAGNTGSIVKVTPDGRQKRIFQNFQSLAEQPSGNQGAGPQELLFDSQGDAYLLTGFAGYPGNRDLELNTLGQNYELPPGQLVNFLLSPGLSRTNRCDARDGECRRSESARCGRP
;
A
#
# COMPACT_ATOMS: atom_id res chain seq x y z
N MET A 1 -30.74 -14.64 -59.69
CA MET A 1 -29.61 -14.76 -58.75
C MET A 1 -29.04 -16.17 -58.87
N ASN A 2 -27.72 -16.34 -58.99
CA ASN A 2 -27.10 -17.63 -59.33
C ASN A 2 -26.92 -18.49 -58.06
N LEU A 3 -27.21 -19.80 -58.11
CA LEU A 3 -27.26 -20.70 -56.94
C LEU A 3 -25.97 -20.65 -56.11
N LYS A 4 -24.82 -20.48 -56.78
CA LYS A 4 -23.49 -20.34 -56.15
C LYS A 4 -23.35 -19.08 -55.29
N GLN A 5 -23.98 -17.96 -55.68
CA GLN A 5 -23.95 -16.72 -54.89
C GLN A 5 -24.82 -16.84 -53.64
N LEU A 6 -25.91 -17.61 -53.70
CA LEU A 6 -26.76 -17.92 -52.55
C LEU A 6 -26.00 -18.75 -51.51
N THR A 7 -25.18 -19.72 -51.94
CA THR A 7 -24.37 -20.55 -51.03
C THR A 7 -23.29 -19.74 -50.32
N PHE A 8 -22.56 -18.87 -51.02
CA PHE A 8 -21.53 -18.03 -50.41
C PHE A 8 -22.11 -17.03 -49.39
N SER A 9 -23.27 -16.43 -49.67
CA SER A 9 -23.93 -15.54 -48.72
C SER A 9 -24.41 -16.27 -47.47
N LEU A 10 -24.95 -17.49 -47.60
CA LEU A 10 -25.37 -18.29 -46.45
C LEU A 10 -24.19 -18.70 -45.56
N ILE A 11 -23.07 -19.11 -46.16
CA ILE A 11 -21.87 -19.51 -45.40
C ILE A 11 -21.27 -18.32 -44.66
N THR A 12 -21.15 -17.16 -45.32
CA THR A 12 -20.62 -15.93 -44.69
C THR A 12 -21.50 -15.47 -43.52
N PHE A 13 -22.83 -15.52 -43.69
CA PHE A 13 -23.77 -15.19 -42.62
C PHE A 13 -23.68 -16.18 -41.44
N SER A 14 -23.50 -17.47 -41.72
CA SER A 14 -23.35 -18.50 -40.68
C SER A 14 -22.05 -18.34 -39.87
N ILE A 15 -20.95 -17.95 -40.52
CA ILE A 15 -19.67 -17.70 -39.83
C ILE A 15 -19.77 -16.46 -38.93
N ALA A 16 -20.46 -15.39 -39.37
CA ALA A 16 -20.64 -14.18 -38.56
C ALA A 16 -21.48 -14.41 -37.29
N LEU A 17 -22.46 -15.33 -37.32
CA LEU A 17 -23.28 -15.70 -36.17
C LEU A 17 -22.53 -16.53 -35.12
N VAL A 18 -21.61 -17.40 -35.54
CA VAL A 18 -20.87 -18.31 -34.65
C VAL A 18 -19.63 -17.65 -34.04
N PHE A 19 -18.96 -16.78 -34.81
CA PHE A 19 -17.69 -16.14 -34.40
C PHE A 19 -17.82 -14.65 -34.06
N GLY A 20 -19.06 -14.15 -33.90
CA GLY A 20 -19.30 -12.77 -33.45
C GLY A 20 -18.78 -12.53 -32.03
N PRO A 21 -18.39 -11.28 -31.70
CA PRO A 21 -17.98 -10.94 -30.34
C PRO A 21 -19.11 -11.24 -29.35
N LYS A 22 -18.80 -12.06 -28.33
CA LYS A 22 -19.70 -12.27 -27.20
C LYS A 22 -19.84 -10.94 -26.46
N ALA A 23 -21.07 -10.49 -26.23
CA ALA A 23 -21.29 -9.36 -25.34
C ALA A 23 -20.66 -9.69 -23.98
N VAL A 24 -19.78 -8.80 -23.49
CA VAL A 24 -19.23 -8.91 -22.15
C VAL A 24 -20.37 -8.63 -21.18
N GLU A 25 -20.77 -9.64 -20.42
CA GLU A 25 -21.71 -9.46 -19.32
C GLU A 25 -21.02 -8.68 -18.20
N ALA A 26 -21.67 -7.63 -17.71
CA ALA A 26 -21.12 -6.84 -16.61
C ALA A 26 -21.09 -7.71 -15.34
N ALA A 27 -19.92 -7.79 -14.70
CA ALA A 27 -19.82 -8.47 -13.42
C ALA A 27 -20.68 -7.76 -12.37
N THR A 28 -21.47 -8.52 -11.63
CA THR A 28 -22.19 -8.02 -10.46
C THR A 28 -21.27 -8.04 -9.25
N LEU A 29 -21.15 -6.89 -8.57
CA LEU A 29 -20.39 -6.77 -7.33
C LEU A 29 -21.36 -6.81 -6.15
N THR A 30 -20.99 -7.52 -5.09
CA THR A 30 -21.75 -7.59 -3.84
C THR A 30 -20.88 -7.07 -2.72
N THR A 31 -21.41 -6.14 -1.92
CA THR A 31 -20.75 -5.64 -0.73
C THR A 31 -20.77 -6.72 0.36
N ILE A 32 -19.59 -7.19 0.76
CA ILE A 32 -19.42 -8.15 1.86
C ILE A 32 -19.30 -7.45 3.22
N VAL A 33 -18.71 -6.25 3.23
CA VAL A 33 -18.50 -5.44 4.42
C VAL A 33 -18.35 -3.97 4.04
N ASP A 34 -18.83 -3.07 4.89
CA ASP A 34 -18.72 -1.62 4.74
C ASP A 34 -18.33 -0.93 6.06
N GLY A 35 -18.28 0.40 6.03
CA GLY A 35 -18.02 1.22 7.21
C GLY A 35 -16.61 1.05 7.78
N ILE A 36 -15.65 0.67 6.94
CA ILE A 36 -14.25 0.46 7.30
C ILE A 36 -13.44 1.72 7.01
N SER A 37 -12.78 2.29 8.02
CA SER A 37 -11.94 3.46 7.86
C SER A 37 -10.63 3.14 7.12
N ASN A 38 -10.43 3.77 5.96
CA ASN A 38 -9.22 3.63 5.15
C ASN A 38 -8.88 2.17 4.80
N ALA A 39 -9.89 1.35 4.44
CA ALA A 39 -9.75 -0.09 4.22
C ALA A 39 -8.48 -0.49 3.42
N ARG A 40 -7.72 -1.45 3.97
CA ARG A 40 -6.47 -1.99 3.40
C ARG A 40 -6.44 -3.49 3.59
N GLY A 41 -5.86 -4.21 2.64
CA GLY A 41 -5.69 -5.67 2.74
C GLY A 41 -7.01 -6.43 2.82
N ALA A 42 -6.99 -7.68 2.38
CA ALA A 42 -8.13 -8.57 2.55
C ALA A 42 -7.62 -10.00 2.52
N SER A 43 -7.78 -10.71 3.63
CA SER A 43 -7.28 -12.07 3.78
C SER A 43 -8.35 -12.97 4.36
N PHE A 44 -8.28 -14.26 4.02
CA PHE A 44 -9.12 -15.27 4.60
C PHE A 44 -8.31 -16.10 5.59
N GLY A 45 -8.87 -16.31 6.78
CA GLY A 45 -8.37 -17.29 7.73
C GLY A 45 -8.69 -18.72 7.29
N PRO A 46 -8.08 -19.72 7.94
CA PRO A 46 -8.33 -21.14 7.64
C PRO A 46 -9.79 -21.58 7.90
N ASP A 47 -10.56 -20.81 8.68
CA ASP A 47 -11.97 -21.01 8.97
C ASP A 47 -12.92 -20.31 7.97
N GLY A 48 -12.37 -19.71 6.90
CA GLY A 48 -13.12 -18.94 5.91
C GLY A 48 -13.56 -17.55 6.38
N THR A 49 -13.16 -17.12 7.59
CA THR A 49 -13.40 -15.76 8.06
C THR A 49 -12.58 -14.76 7.23
N LEU A 50 -13.21 -13.67 6.77
CA LEU A 50 -12.54 -12.55 6.13
C LEU A 50 -11.99 -11.57 7.19
N TYR A 51 -10.76 -11.10 6.99
CA TYR A 51 -10.12 -10.05 7.77
C TYR A 51 -9.74 -8.90 6.84
N VAL A 52 -10.16 -7.69 7.19
CA VAL A 52 -9.85 -6.45 6.45
C VAL A 52 -9.13 -5.49 7.38
N GLY A 53 -8.01 -4.93 6.94
CA GLY A 53 -7.27 -3.92 7.66
C GLY A 53 -8.04 -2.60 7.73
N GLU A 54 -8.10 -2.04 8.94
CA GLU A 54 -8.66 -0.72 9.20
C GLU A 54 -7.56 0.15 9.82
N PRO A 55 -6.75 0.85 9.00
CA PRO A 55 -5.70 1.75 9.49
C PRO A 55 -6.21 2.82 10.47
N GLY A 56 -7.50 3.15 10.45
CA GLY A 56 -8.13 4.17 11.28
C GLY A 56 -8.14 5.54 10.60
N ILE A 57 -8.44 6.57 11.39
CA ILE A 57 -8.62 7.96 10.95
C ILE A 57 -7.67 8.94 11.65
N GLY A 58 -6.58 8.45 12.24
CA GLY A 58 -5.67 9.26 13.04
C GLY A 58 -6.32 9.73 14.34
N GLY A 59 -5.94 10.94 14.80
CA GLY A 59 -6.44 11.55 16.03
C GLY A 59 -5.91 12.98 16.23
N ASP A 60 -5.97 13.44 17.48
CA ASP A 60 -5.51 14.76 17.94
C ASP A 60 -4.13 14.73 18.61
N GLY A 61 -3.40 13.62 18.47
CA GLY A 61 -2.05 13.46 19.00
C GLY A 61 -0.99 14.17 18.16
N ASN A 62 0.26 13.74 18.32
CA ASN A 62 1.39 14.35 17.62
C ASN A 62 1.20 14.31 16.09
N CYS A 63 1.41 15.46 15.46
CA CYS A 63 1.28 15.60 14.01
C CYS A 63 2.64 15.78 13.34
N GLN A 64 2.74 15.34 12.10
CA GLN A 64 3.87 15.64 11.21
C GLN A 64 3.37 16.02 9.81
N PRO A 65 4.20 16.69 9.00
CA PRO A 65 3.88 16.95 7.61
C PRO A 65 3.78 15.65 6.81
N SER A 66 2.66 15.48 6.09
CA SER A 66 2.48 14.34 5.19
C SER A 66 3.38 14.43 3.96
N PRO A 67 4.10 13.35 3.61
CA PRO A 67 4.86 13.29 2.36
C PRO A 67 3.95 13.12 1.13
N SER A 68 2.69 12.74 1.30
CA SER A 68 1.79 12.35 0.21
C SER A 68 0.66 13.36 -0.04
N THR A 69 0.48 14.33 0.85
CA THR A 69 -0.63 15.30 0.77
C THR A 69 -0.13 16.73 0.93
N LEU A 70 0.95 17.08 0.21
CA LEU A 70 1.51 18.44 0.17
C LEU A 70 1.73 19.05 1.56
N PHE A 71 2.33 18.29 2.47
CA PHE A 71 2.63 18.70 3.84
C PHE A 71 1.40 18.97 4.74
N GLN A 72 0.18 18.59 4.33
CA GLN A 72 -0.97 18.57 5.25
C GLN A 72 -0.65 17.71 6.49
N PRO A 73 -1.16 18.09 7.67
CA PRO A 73 -0.83 17.39 8.90
C PRO A 73 -1.42 15.98 8.88
N ILE A 74 -0.59 14.98 9.14
CA ILE A 74 -1.03 13.64 9.54
C ILE A 74 -0.81 13.51 11.05
N CYS A 75 -1.88 13.19 11.79
CA CYS A 75 -1.86 13.22 13.25
C CYS A 75 -2.10 11.83 13.84
N ALA A 76 -1.38 11.54 14.92
CA ALA A 76 -1.44 10.28 15.62
C ALA A 76 -2.75 10.12 16.41
N GLY A 77 -3.26 8.90 16.44
CA GLY A 77 -4.36 8.50 17.28
C GLY A 77 -4.39 6.99 17.49
N ASN A 78 -5.42 6.52 18.19
CA ASN A 78 -5.62 5.10 18.49
C ASN A 78 -6.96 4.65 17.90
N THR A 79 -7.08 4.75 16.58
CA THR A 79 -8.33 4.48 15.85
C THR A 79 -8.21 3.32 14.87
N GLY A 80 -7.05 2.67 14.80
CA GLY A 80 -6.83 1.50 13.95
C GLY A 80 -7.46 0.23 14.53
N SER A 81 -7.83 -0.70 13.65
CA SER A 81 -8.33 -2.03 13.99
C SER A 81 -8.17 -3.02 12.83
N ILE A 82 -8.61 -4.26 13.03
CA ILE A 82 -8.89 -5.23 11.96
C ILE A 82 -10.37 -5.57 12.01
N VAL A 83 -11.05 -5.49 10.87
CA VAL A 83 -12.46 -5.88 10.73
C VAL A 83 -12.52 -7.36 10.36
N LYS A 84 -13.08 -8.16 11.26
CA LYS A 84 -13.37 -9.59 11.09
C LYS A 84 -14.80 -9.77 10.57
N VAL A 85 -15.01 -10.59 9.56
CA VAL A 85 -16.32 -10.96 9.02
C VAL A 85 -16.39 -12.48 8.89
N THR A 86 -17.24 -13.12 9.70
CA THR A 86 -17.39 -14.58 9.66
C THR A 86 -18.21 -15.03 8.43
N PRO A 87 -18.15 -16.32 8.02
CA PRO A 87 -18.87 -16.81 6.84
C PRO A 87 -20.40 -16.63 6.87
N ASP A 88 -20.99 -16.50 8.06
CA ASP A 88 -22.40 -16.16 8.29
C ASP A 88 -22.71 -14.65 8.13
N GLY A 89 -21.71 -13.84 7.74
CA GLY A 89 -21.83 -12.39 7.51
C GLY A 89 -21.66 -11.51 8.74
N ARG A 90 -21.33 -12.07 9.91
CA ARG A 90 -21.25 -11.29 11.15
C ARG A 90 -19.93 -10.51 11.26
N GLN A 91 -20.03 -9.19 11.31
CA GLN A 91 -18.89 -8.27 11.43
C GLN A 91 -18.48 -8.00 12.89
N LYS A 92 -17.19 -7.88 13.17
CA LYS A 92 -16.62 -7.44 14.46
C LYS A 92 -15.24 -6.81 14.27
N ARG A 93 -14.94 -5.73 15.02
CA ARG A 93 -13.57 -5.19 15.11
C ARG A 93 -12.74 -5.94 16.16
N ILE A 94 -11.54 -6.34 15.78
CA ILE A 94 -10.49 -6.92 16.64
C ILE A 94 -9.25 -6.03 16.58
N PHE A 95 -8.31 -6.20 17.52
CA PHE A 95 -7.14 -5.30 17.65
C PHE A 95 -7.54 -3.82 17.67
N GLN A 96 -8.63 -3.49 18.37
CA GLN A 96 -9.14 -2.11 18.47
C GLN A 96 -8.17 -1.23 19.25
N ASN A 97 -8.33 0.09 19.09
CA ASN A 97 -7.47 1.10 19.69
C ASN A 97 -6.00 0.98 19.27
N PHE A 98 -5.76 0.43 18.07
CA PHE A 98 -4.42 0.33 17.51
C PHE A 98 -3.94 1.70 17.03
N GLN A 99 -2.62 1.88 17.05
CA GLN A 99 -1.96 3.10 16.58
C GLN A 99 -2.36 3.41 15.12
N SER A 100 -2.66 4.68 14.87
CA SER A 100 -3.10 5.20 13.57
C SER A 100 -2.46 6.56 13.31
N LEU A 101 -2.21 6.86 12.05
CA LEU A 101 -1.90 8.19 11.52
C LEU A 101 -2.84 8.47 10.36
N ALA A 102 -3.44 9.65 10.31
CA ALA A 102 -4.21 10.06 9.14
C ALA A 102 -4.23 11.58 8.99
N GLU A 103 -4.53 12.03 7.77
CA GLU A 103 -4.64 13.44 7.43
C GLU A 103 -5.74 14.11 8.27
N GLN A 104 -5.46 15.29 8.82
CA GLN A 104 -6.45 16.09 9.54
C GLN A 104 -6.83 17.35 8.77
N PRO A 105 -8.12 17.74 8.76
CA PRO A 105 -9.22 17.17 9.58
C PRO A 105 -9.98 16.02 8.89
N SER A 106 -9.58 15.58 7.70
CA SER A 106 -10.39 14.68 6.87
C SER A 106 -10.45 13.23 7.36
N GLY A 107 -9.45 12.78 8.11
CA GLY A 107 -9.28 11.37 8.51
C GLY A 107 -8.84 10.46 7.35
N ASN A 108 -8.53 11.02 6.18
CA ASN A 108 -8.14 10.26 4.99
C ASN A 108 -6.67 9.86 5.03
N GLN A 109 -6.27 9.00 4.08
CA GLN A 109 -4.89 8.55 3.92
C GLN A 109 -4.34 7.88 5.18
N GLY A 110 -5.20 7.12 5.85
CA GLY A 110 -4.87 6.40 7.08
C GLY A 110 -3.71 5.41 6.89
N ALA A 111 -2.85 5.37 7.91
CA ALA A 111 -1.76 4.42 8.09
C ALA A 111 -1.86 3.81 9.50
N GLY A 112 -1.68 2.50 9.59
CA GLY A 112 -1.98 1.71 10.79
C GLY A 112 -1.95 0.21 10.47
N PRO A 113 -2.81 -0.62 11.07
CA PRO A 113 -3.01 -2.01 10.66
C PRO A 113 -3.38 -2.11 9.18
N GLN A 114 -2.60 -2.88 8.41
CA GLN A 114 -2.78 -3.02 6.96
C GLN A 114 -3.40 -4.36 6.59
N GLU A 115 -2.90 -5.45 7.17
CA GLU A 115 -3.33 -6.80 6.80
C GLU A 115 -3.02 -7.80 7.92
N LEU A 116 -3.87 -8.82 8.07
CA LEU A 116 -3.64 -9.94 8.99
C LEU A 116 -3.53 -11.23 8.18
N LEU A 117 -2.35 -11.83 8.09
CA LEU A 117 -2.13 -13.06 7.33
C LEU A 117 -1.96 -14.26 8.25
N PHE A 118 -2.26 -15.45 7.74
CA PHE A 118 -2.07 -16.70 8.46
C PHE A 118 -1.10 -17.57 7.68
N ASP A 119 -0.16 -18.22 8.38
CA ASP A 119 0.68 -19.25 7.76
C ASP A 119 -0.02 -20.61 7.70
N SER A 120 0.68 -21.64 7.22
CA SER A 120 0.16 -23.00 7.10
C SER A 120 -0.10 -23.69 8.43
N GLN A 121 0.45 -23.18 9.54
CA GLN A 121 0.23 -23.68 10.89
C GLN A 121 -0.93 -22.96 11.58
N GLY A 122 -1.42 -21.87 10.98
CA GLY A 122 -2.49 -21.04 11.52
C GLY A 122 -2.00 -19.89 12.41
N ASP A 123 -0.68 -19.64 12.45
CA ASP A 123 -0.13 -18.50 13.19
C ASP A 123 -0.45 -17.19 12.45
N ALA A 124 -0.84 -16.16 13.22
CA ALA A 124 -1.31 -14.89 12.67
C ALA A 124 -0.21 -13.82 12.67
N TYR A 125 -0.03 -13.15 11.53
CA TYR A 125 0.96 -12.09 11.31
C TYR A 125 0.25 -10.80 10.96
N LEU A 126 0.37 -9.80 11.83
CA LEU A 126 -0.18 -8.46 11.59
C LEU A 126 0.86 -7.59 10.88
N LEU A 127 0.55 -7.19 9.65
CA LEU A 127 1.30 -6.17 8.93
C LEU A 127 0.80 -4.78 9.38
N THR A 128 1.71 -3.98 9.92
CA THR A 128 1.47 -2.57 10.24
C THR A 128 2.49 -1.70 9.55
N GLY A 129 2.07 -0.50 9.16
CA GLY A 129 2.93 0.45 8.49
C GLY A 129 2.43 1.88 8.70
N PHE A 130 3.38 2.77 8.98
CA PHE A 130 3.15 4.19 9.22
C PHE A 130 3.89 5.02 8.19
N ALA A 131 3.25 6.09 7.73
CA ALA A 131 3.90 7.11 6.91
C ALA A 131 4.60 8.12 7.81
N GLY A 132 5.78 8.59 7.41
CA GLY A 132 6.50 9.63 8.14
C GLY A 132 7.93 9.81 7.65
N TYR A 133 8.53 10.94 8.02
CA TYR A 133 9.94 11.19 7.73
C TYR A 133 10.81 10.25 8.58
N PRO A 134 11.61 9.34 8.00
CA PRO A 134 12.42 8.39 8.78
C PRO A 134 13.43 9.06 9.70
N GLY A 135 13.86 10.30 9.39
CA GLY A 135 14.74 11.08 10.25
C GLY A 135 14.12 11.54 11.57
N ASN A 136 12.80 11.38 11.75
CA ASN A 136 12.11 11.62 13.03
C ASN A 136 12.15 10.41 13.97
N ARG A 137 12.73 9.27 13.54
CA ARG A 137 12.92 8.10 14.42
C ARG A 137 13.97 8.42 15.48
N ASP A 138 13.76 7.88 16.69
CA ASP A 138 14.81 7.90 17.70
C ASP A 138 16.04 7.09 17.24
N LEU A 139 17.15 7.25 17.97
CA LEU A 139 18.41 6.61 17.61
C LEU A 139 18.29 5.09 17.56
N GLU A 140 17.52 4.49 18.47
CA GLU A 140 17.37 3.04 18.57
C GLU A 140 16.63 2.46 17.36
N LEU A 141 15.47 3.03 17.01
CA LEU A 141 14.70 2.66 15.82
C LEU A 141 15.44 2.96 14.52
N ASN A 142 16.28 3.99 14.50
CA ASN A 142 17.14 4.29 13.35
C ASN A 142 18.23 3.21 13.19
N THR A 143 18.90 2.80 14.28
CA THR A 143 19.89 1.71 14.26
C THR A 143 19.27 0.39 13.83
N LEU A 144 18.08 0.03 14.33
CA LEU A 144 17.37 -1.17 13.89
C LEU A 144 17.03 -1.15 12.39
N GLY A 145 16.65 0.02 11.87
CA GLY A 145 16.33 0.19 10.45
C GLY A 145 17.55 0.14 9.51
N GLN A 146 18.76 0.45 10.00
CA GLN A 146 19.98 0.45 9.18
C GLN A 146 20.67 -0.91 9.09
N ASN A 147 20.42 -1.81 10.03
CA ASN A 147 21.01 -3.15 10.03
C ASN A 147 20.22 -4.17 9.18
N TYR A 148 19.24 -3.70 8.39
CA TYR A 148 18.48 -4.55 7.48
C TYR A 148 18.99 -4.35 6.04
N GLU A 149 19.67 -5.37 5.51
CA GLU A 149 20.08 -5.38 4.11
C GLU A 149 18.84 -5.60 3.23
N LEU A 150 18.43 -4.57 2.49
CA LEU A 150 17.32 -4.67 1.56
C LEU A 150 17.71 -5.62 0.40
N PRO A 151 16.83 -6.57 0.01
CA PRO A 151 17.07 -7.40 -1.17
C PRO A 151 17.40 -6.53 -2.39
N PRO A 152 18.37 -6.92 -3.24
CA PRO A 152 18.80 -6.10 -4.37
C PRO A 152 17.65 -5.64 -5.29
N GLY A 153 16.60 -6.45 -5.42
CA GLY A 153 15.41 -6.14 -6.22
C GLY A 153 14.51 -5.02 -5.64
N GLN A 154 14.71 -4.61 -4.39
CA GLN A 154 13.94 -3.56 -3.73
C GLN A 154 14.61 -2.18 -3.83
N LEU A 155 15.91 -2.13 -4.16
CA LEU A 155 16.69 -0.90 -4.33
C LEU A 155 16.44 -0.19 -5.67
N VAL A 156 15.87 -0.89 -6.66
CA VAL A 156 15.64 -0.36 -8.02
C VAL A 156 14.38 0.50 -8.17
N ASN A 157 13.47 0.51 -7.18
CA ASN A 157 12.20 1.25 -7.25
C ASN A 157 12.18 2.57 -6.46
N PHE A 158 13.24 2.89 -5.71
CA PHE A 158 13.41 4.22 -5.12
C PHE A 158 14.09 5.14 -6.14
N LEU A 159 13.33 5.63 -7.12
CA LEU A 159 13.76 6.76 -7.93
C LEU A 159 13.79 8.00 -7.02
N LEU A 160 14.91 8.20 -6.33
CA LEU A 160 15.27 9.51 -5.79
C LEU A 160 15.21 10.49 -6.96
N SER A 161 14.39 11.54 -6.85
CA SER A 161 14.37 12.63 -7.83
C SER A 161 15.81 13.06 -8.12
N PRO A 162 16.23 13.14 -9.39
CA PRO A 162 17.61 13.46 -9.74
C PRO A 162 17.86 14.93 -9.41
N GLY A 163 18.35 15.19 -8.20
CA GLY A 163 18.63 16.54 -7.72
C GLY A 163 19.40 16.61 -6.40
N LEU A 164 19.45 15.54 -5.62
CA LEU A 164 20.17 15.51 -4.33
C LEU A 164 21.17 14.35 -4.25
N SER A 165 21.96 14.15 -5.32
CA SER A 165 23.20 13.39 -5.19
C SER A 165 24.34 14.34 -4.83
N ARG A 166 24.42 14.71 -3.55
CA ARG A 166 25.73 14.92 -2.92
C ARG A 166 25.94 13.75 -1.98
N THR A 167 26.46 12.68 -2.56
CA THR A 167 26.92 11.51 -1.84
C THR A 167 28.11 11.91 -0.97
N ASN A 168 27.92 11.97 0.35
CA ASN A 168 29.03 11.81 1.28
C ASN A 168 29.43 10.34 1.22
N ARG A 169 30.40 10.02 0.36
CA ARG A 169 30.98 8.69 0.26
C ARG A 169 31.89 8.50 1.49
N CYS A 170 31.43 7.72 2.46
CA CYS A 170 32.27 7.29 3.60
C CYS A 170 32.92 5.95 3.22
N ASP A 171 34.25 5.92 3.11
CA ASP A 171 35.01 4.68 2.90
C ASP A 171 35.26 4.01 4.27
N ALA A 172 34.79 2.78 4.41
CA ALA A 172 34.66 2.07 5.68
C ALA A 172 35.92 1.27 6.03
N ARG A 173 37.11 1.91 6.09
CA ARG A 173 38.33 1.22 6.55
C ARG A 173 38.98 1.77 7.81
N ASP A 174 38.88 3.06 8.14
CA ASP A 174 39.69 3.61 9.24
C ASP A 174 38.93 4.48 10.28
N GLY A 175 37.59 4.49 10.30
CA GLY A 175 36.82 5.05 11.44
C GLY A 175 36.88 6.57 11.67
N GLU A 176 37.56 7.37 10.83
CA GLU A 176 37.53 8.84 10.89
C GLU A 176 36.84 9.47 9.67
N CYS A 177 35.82 10.29 9.90
CA CYS A 177 35.13 11.06 8.85
C CYS A 177 35.76 12.47 8.75
N ARG A 178 36.67 12.68 7.78
CA ARG A 178 37.26 14.02 7.54
C ARG A 178 36.45 14.81 6.52
N ARG A 179 36.02 16.03 6.89
CA ARG A 179 35.48 17.04 5.96
C ARG A 179 36.59 17.48 4.99
N SER A 180 36.39 17.29 3.68
CA SER A 180 37.14 18.06 2.69
C SER A 180 36.42 19.38 2.41
N GLU A 181 36.95 20.49 2.93
CA GLU A 181 36.64 21.82 2.43
C GLU A 181 37.19 21.98 1.01
N SER A 182 36.32 22.25 0.03
CA SER A 182 36.69 23.10 -1.09
C SER A 182 35.43 23.68 -1.74
N ALA A 183 35.05 24.85 -1.23
CA ALA A 183 34.26 25.80 -1.99
C ALA A 183 35.13 26.38 -3.12
N ARG A 184 34.63 26.34 -4.36
CA ARG A 184 35.01 27.31 -5.38
C ARG A 184 33.73 27.77 -6.09
N CYS A 185 33.31 28.98 -5.76
CA CYS A 185 32.36 29.76 -6.55
C CYS A 185 32.99 30.05 -7.92
N GLY A 186 32.19 29.92 -8.97
CA GLY A 186 32.50 30.46 -10.30
C GLY A 186 31.27 31.17 -10.85
N ARG A 187 31.32 32.50 -10.86
CA ARG A 187 30.73 33.36 -11.90
C ARG A 187 31.89 33.79 -12.81
N PRO A 188 31.66 34.04 -14.11
CA PRO A 188 31.00 35.28 -14.55
C PRO A 188 29.52 35.10 -14.89
#